data_AF-A0A3D0MF51-F1
#
_entry.id   AF-A0A3D0MF51-F1
#
_cell.length_a   1.000
_cell.length_b   1.000
_cell.length_c   1.000
_cell.angle_alpha   90.00
_cell.angle_beta   90.00
_cell.angle_gamma   90.00
#
_symmetry.space_group_name_H-M   'P 1'
#
loop_
_entity.id
_entity.type
_entity.pdbx_description
1 polymer ?
#
loop_
_entity_poly.entity_id
_entity_poly.type
_entity_poly.pdbx_seq_one_letter_code
_entity_poly.pdbx_strand_id
1 'polypeptide(L)' 'GAGNALLGAPRINDDIWLYGGDLDTLKTTLRQGRFGIMPAFDARLDDFQIKLLVALLAR' A
#
# COMPACT_ATOMS: atom_id res chain seq x y z
N GLY A 1 16.94 0.05 -3.32
CA GLY A 1 16.25 -0.08 -4.62
C GLY A 1 14.98 0.75 -4.58
N ALA A 2 14.64 1.45 -5.67
CA ALA A 2 13.57 2.44 -5.68
C ALA A 2 12.14 1.87 -5.80
N GLY A 3 11.97 0.54 -5.89
CA GLY A 3 10.66 -0.08 -6.10
C GLY A 3 10.05 0.26 -7.48
N ASN A 4 8.85 -0.28 -7.75
CA ASN A 4 8.06 0.07 -8.93
C ASN A 4 6.60 0.26 -8.52
N ALA A 5 6.19 1.51 -8.42
CA ALA A 5 4.83 1.88 -7.99
C ALA A 5 3.73 1.35 -8.91
N LEU A 6 3.99 1.22 -10.22
CA LEU A 6 3.01 0.69 -11.17
C LEU A 6 2.67 -0.78 -10.92
N LEU A 7 3.60 -1.51 -10.29
CA LEU A 7 3.42 -2.90 -9.89
C LEU A 7 3.06 -3.02 -8.40
N GLY A 8 2.86 -1.91 -7.70
CA GLY A 8 2.62 -1.88 -6.25
C GLY A 8 3.85 -2.22 -5.39
N ALA A 9 5.05 -2.24 -5.98
CA ALA A 9 6.27 -2.54 -5.25
C ALA A 9 6.78 -1.29 -4.52
N PRO A 10 6.84 -1.30 -3.17
CA PRO A 10 7.29 -0.17 -2.38
C PRO A 10 8.79 0.08 -2.55
N ARG A 11 9.23 1.30 -2.20
CA ARG A 11 10.64 1.60 -2.07
C ARG A 11 11.19 0.87 -0.85
N ILE A 12 12.46 0.48 -0.90
CA ILE A 12 13.17 -0.15 0.23
C ILE A 12 14.36 0.69 0.70
N ASN A 13 14.47 1.91 0.16
CA ASN A 13 15.54 2.86 0.45
C ASN A 13 15.01 4.16 1.07
N ASP A 14 13.79 4.13 1.61
CA ASP A 14 13.20 5.21 2.40
C ASP A 14 12.75 4.70 3.77
N ASP A 15 12.34 5.63 4.63
CA ASP A 15 11.94 5.34 6.01
C ASP A 15 10.44 5.02 6.15
N ILE A 16 9.72 4.83 5.04
CA ILE A 16 8.26 4.66 5.02
C ILE A 16 7.93 3.18 4.75
N TRP A 17 7.38 2.51 5.77
CA TRP A 17 7.13 1.06 5.72
C TRP A 17 5.67 0.71 6.02
N LEU A 18 5.04 -0.06 5.12
CA LEU A 18 3.67 -0.56 5.31
C LEU A 18 3.59 -1.74 6.29
N TYR A 19 4.61 -2.59 6.33
CA TYR A 19 4.61 -3.85 7.08
C TYR A 19 5.63 -3.89 8.23
N GLY A 20 6.34 -2.79 8.48
CA GLY A 20 7.47 -2.70 9.41
C GLY A 20 8.83 -2.70 8.70
N GLY A 21 9.78 -1.92 9.24
CA GLY A 21 11.11 -1.72 8.68
C GLY A 21 12.24 -2.45 9.43
N ASP A 22 11.90 -3.31 10.39
CA ASP A 22 12.90 -4.12 11.09
C ASP A 22 13.50 -5.21 10.17
N LEU A 23 14.73 -5.62 10.48
CA LEU A 23 15.51 -6.51 9.62
C LEU A 23 14.84 -7.87 9.39
N ASP A 24 14.14 -8.39 10.40
CA ASP A 24 13.51 -9.71 10.32
C ASP A 24 12.21 -9.65 9.50
N THR A 25 11.45 -8.57 9.61
CA THR A 25 10.30 -8.27 8.74
C THR A 25 10.72 -8.05 7.29
N LEU A 26 11.85 -7.39 7.05
CA LEU A 26 12.39 -7.21 5.70
C LEU A 26 12.79 -8.55 5.08
N LYS A 27 13.53 -9.39 5.82
CA LYS A 27 13.91 -10.75 5.37
C LYS A 27 12.70 -11.60 5.05
N THR A 28 11.67 -11.53 5.89
CA THR A 28 10.41 -12.25 5.68
C THR A 28 9.71 -11.77 4.41
N THR A 29 9.63 -10.45 4.23
CA THR A 29 9.03 -9.82 3.05
C THR A 29 9.78 -10.18 1.76
N LEU A 30 11.11 -10.22 1.78
CA LEU A 30 11.92 -10.61 0.63
C LEU A 30 11.81 -12.11 0.30
N ARG A 31 11.69 -12.98 1.32
CA ARG A 31 11.64 -14.44 1.13
C ARG A 31 10.25 -14.96 0.78
N GLN A 32 9.21 -14.41 1.40
CA GLN A 32 7.84 -14.90 1.30
C GLN A 32 6.96 -14.01 0.43
N GLY A 33 7.43 -12.80 0.09
CA GLY A 33 6.60 -11.80 -0.56
C GLY A 33 5.51 -11.23 0.35
N ARG A 34 4.75 -10.26 -0.16
CA ARG A 34 3.55 -9.71 0.47
C ARG A 34 2.50 -9.50 -0.61
N PHE A 35 1.27 -9.91 -0.33
CA PHE A 35 0.12 -9.76 -1.23
C PHE A 35 -0.93 -8.86 -0.56
N GLY A 36 -0.68 -7.55 -0.59
CA GLY A 36 -1.66 -6.57 -0.12
C GLY A 36 -2.88 -6.58 -1.03
N ILE A 37 -4.07 -6.71 -0.44
CA ILE A 37 -5.35 -6.65 -1.17
C ILE A 37 -6.03 -5.34 -0.78
N MET A 38 -6.28 -4.48 -1.77
CA MET A 38 -7.22 -3.37 -1.63
C MET A 38 -8.58 -3.85 -2.17
N PRO A 39 -9.58 -4.09 -1.30
CA PRO A 39 -10.89 -4.55 -1.76
C PRO A 39 -11.61 -3.46 -2.55
N ALA A 40 -12.50 -3.87 -3.45
CA ALA A 40 -13.43 -2.95 -4.10
C ALA A 40 -14.44 -2.42 -3.06
N PHE A 41 -14.63 -1.10 -3.04
CA PHE A 41 -15.56 -0.44 -2.11
C PHE A 41 -16.93 -0.12 -2.73
N ASP A 42 -17.13 -0.33 -4.04
CA ASP A 42 -18.36 -0.01 -4.79
C ASP A 42 -19.63 -0.64 -4.19
N ALA A 43 -19.54 -1.88 -3.68
CA ALA A 43 -20.68 -2.54 -3.02
C ALA A 43 -21.01 -1.97 -1.62
N ARG A 44 -20.16 -1.10 -1.05
CA ARG A 44 -20.27 -0.60 0.32
C ARG A 44 -20.41 0.92 0.41
N LEU A 45 -19.89 1.64 -0.60
CA LEU A 45 -19.84 3.09 -0.63
C LEU A 45 -20.42 3.57 -1.95
N ASP A 46 -21.23 4.61 -1.91
CA ASP A 46 -21.70 5.25 -3.12
C ASP A 46 -20.57 6.06 -3.80
N ASP A 47 -20.83 6.42 -5.05
CA ASP A 47 -19.89 7.12 -5.92
C ASP A 47 -19.49 8.51 -5.38
N PHE A 48 -20.38 9.15 -4.59
CA PHE A 48 -20.13 10.43 -3.96
C PHE A 48 -19.22 10.28 -2.72
N GLN A 49 -19.46 9.25 -1.90
CA GLN A 49 -18.67 8.90 -0.73
C GLN A 49 -17.24 8.52 -1.11
N ILE A 50 -17.06 7.77 -2.20
CA ILE A 50 -15.73 7.45 -2.73
C ILE A 50 -15.00 8.73 -3.15
N LYS A 51 -15.65 9.61 -3.92
CA LYS A 51 -15.06 10.89 -4.35
C LYS A 51 -14.73 11.80 -3.17
N LEU A 52 -15.59 11.85 -2.16
CA LEU A 52 -15.38 12.63 -0.94
C LEU A 52 -14.17 12.11 -0.15
N LEU A 53 -14.05 10.79 0.03
CA LEU A 53 -12.91 10.17 0.70
C LEU A 53 -11.61 10.41 -0.05
N VAL A 54 -11.62 10.30 -1.38
CA VAL A 54 -10.45 10.63 -2.22
C VAL A 54 -10.05 12.09 -2.05
N ALA A 55 -11.02 13.01 -2.10
CA ALA A 55 -10.74 14.43 -1.89
C ALA A 55 -10.21 14.75 -0.49
N LEU A 56 -10.70 14.05 0.54
CA LEU A 56 -10.22 14.16 1.92
C LEU A 56 -8.77 13.69 2.05
N LEU A 57 -8.42 12.56 1.43
CA LEU A 57 -7.10 11.93 1.50
C LEU A 57 -6.05 12.61 0.60
N ALA A 58 -6.49 13.31 -0.45
CA ALA A 58 -5.63 14.03 -1.37
C ALA A 58 -5.28 15.47 -0.92
N ARG A 59 -5.82 15.91 0.22
CA ARG A 59 -5.51 17.19 0.86
C ARG A 59 -4.30 17.06 1.78
#